data_AF-A0A846NBS4-F1
#
_entry.id   AF-A0A846NBS4-F1
#
_cell.length_a   1.000
_cell.length_b   1.000
_cell.length_c   1.000
_cell.angle_alpha   90.00
_cell.angle_beta   90.00
_cell.angle_gamma   90.00
#
_symmetry.space_group_name_H-M   'P 1'
#
loop_
_entity.id
_entity.type
_entity.pdbx_description
1 polymer ?
#
loop_
_entity_poly.entity_id
_entity_poly.type
_entity_poly.pdbx_seq_one_letter_code
_entity_poly.pdbx_strand_id
1 'polypeptide(L)'
;YFRWRTCRFGAEEYWHGILDHDGIPRRRYLEVKKVSQELSKAAPYIKDTSIRPEVAFTLVYDNLWALDLEVGYSDRNYYGVDSWEPALDFYRA
;
A
#
# COMPACT_ATOMS: atom_id res chain seq x y z
N TYR A 1 -9.09 0.41 4.48
CA TYR A 1 -9.18 -1.01 4.90
C TYR A 1 -9.98 -1.79 3.87
N PHE A 2 -9.52 -2.96 3.49
CA PHE A 2 -10.31 -3.91 2.69
C PHE A 2 -10.27 -5.26 3.42
N ARG A 3 -11.38 -5.82 3.88
CA ARG A 3 -12.81 -5.43 3.76
C ARG A 3 -13.45 -5.22 5.15
N TRP A 4 -14.76 -4.95 5.23
CA TRP A 4 -15.43 -4.75 6.53
C TRP A 4 -15.40 -6.00 7.41
N ARG A 5 -15.88 -7.13 6.90
CA ARG A 5 -15.89 -8.44 7.59
C ARG A 5 -15.25 -9.48 6.69
N THR A 6 -14.41 -10.32 7.29
CA THR A 6 -13.76 -11.46 6.65
C THR A 6 -14.80 -12.37 5.98
N CYS A 7 -14.52 -12.80 4.75
CA CYS A 7 -15.37 -13.73 4.01
C CYS A 7 -15.47 -15.07 4.75
N ARG A 8 -16.63 -15.72 4.72
CA ARG A 8 -16.81 -17.06 5.34
C ARG A 8 -16.52 -18.21 4.39
N PHE A 9 -16.19 -17.91 3.14
CA PHE A 9 -15.92 -18.87 2.07
C PHE A 9 -15.26 -18.16 0.89
N GLY A 10 -14.68 -18.94 -0.01
CA GLY A 10 -14.08 -18.48 -1.26
C GLY A 10 -12.59 -18.15 -1.12
N ALA A 11 -11.99 -17.70 -2.22
CA ALA A 11 -10.54 -17.50 -2.32
C ALA A 11 -9.96 -16.52 -1.29
N GLU A 12 -10.79 -15.63 -0.73
CA GLU A 12 -10.39 -14.57 0.19
C GLU A 12 -10.81 -14.84 1.65
N GLU A 13 -11.18 -16.06 2.03
CA GLU A 13 -11.62 -16.35 3.41
C GLU A 13 -10.54 -16.03 4.46
N TYR A 14 -9.25 -16.11 4.10
CA TYR A 14 -8.15 -15.69 4.98
C TYR A 14 -7.63 -14.28 4.67
N TRP A 15 -8.20 -13.58 3.68
CA TRP A 15 -7.97 -12.14 3.50
C TRP A 15 -8.83 -11.38 4.51
N HIS A 16 -8.27 -11.18 5.69
CA HIS A 16 -9.06 -10.73 6.82
C HIS A 16 -9.54 -9.28 6.72
N GLY A 17 -10.83 -9.07 6.98
CA GLY A 17 -11.42 -7.74 7.12
C GLY A 17 -11.19 -7.09 8.50
N ILE A 18 -11.81 -5.95 8.75
CA ILE A 18 -11.77 -5.27 10.07
C ILE A 18 -12.36 -6.19 11.17
N LEU A 19 -13.44 -6.90 10.83
CA LEU A 19 -14.05 -7.94 11.64
C LEU A 19 -13.61 -9.34 11.19
N ASP A 20 -13.44 -10.24 12.15
CA ASP A 20 -13.20 -11.65 11.91
C ASP A 20 -14.45 -12.35 11.33
N HIS A 21 -14.32 -13.65 11.04
CA HIS A 21 -15.39 -14.50 10.54
C HIS A 21 -16.66 -14.46 11.40
N ASP A 22 -16.51 -14.36 12.72
CA ASP A 22 -17.59 -14.30 13.70
C ASP A 22 -18.34 -12.96 13.72
N GLY A 23 -17.76 -11.91 13.13
CA GLY A 23 -18.30 -10.55 13.14
C GLY A 23 -18.15 -9.84 14.50
N ILE A 24 -17.37 -10.38 15.43
CA ILE A 24 -17.20 -9.81 16.78
C ILE A 24 -16.11 -8.72 16.72
N PRO A 25 -16.40 -7.51 17.22
CA PRO A 25 -15.39 -6.45 17.31
C PRO A 25 -14.23 -6.85 18.23
N ARG A 26 -12.99 -6.74 17.72
CA ARG A 26 -11.76 -7.00 18.47
C ARG A 26 -10.71 -5.91 18.19
N ARG A 27 -9.45 -6.18 18.52
CA ARG A 27 -8.32 -5.23 18.40
C ARG A 27 -8.35 -4.40 17.10
N ARG A 28 -8.47 -5.04 15.94
CA ARG A 28 -8.45 -4.33 14.64
C ARG A 28 -9.57 -3.32 14.51
N TYR A 29 -10.79 -3.69 14.87
CA TYR A 29 -11.92 -2.76 14.92
C TYR A 29 -11.66 -1.59 15.87
N LEU A 30 -11.11 -1.86 17.06
CA LEU A 30 -10.82 -0.81 18.06
C LEU A 30 -9.74 0.16 17.56
N GLU A 31 -8.71 -0.34 16.87
CA GLU A 31 -7.67 0.49 16.26
C GLU A 31 -8.21 1.34 15.12
N VAL A 32 -8.99 0.75 14.20
CA VAL A 32 -9.65 1.50 13.12
C VAL A 32 -10.54 2.60 13.70
N LYS A 33 -11.31 2.29 14.74
CA LYS A 33 -12.16 3.25 15.44
C LYS A 33 -11.33 4.39 16.03
N LYS A 34 -10.22 4.07 16.71
CA LYS A 34 -9.32 5.08 17.29
C LYS A 34 -8.72 5.99 16.22
N VAL A 35 -8.18 5.42 15.13
CA VAL A 35 -7.63 6.19 14.00
C VAL A 35 -8.69 7.09 13.39
N SER A 36 -9.92 6.60 13.19
CA SER A 36 -11.02 7.40 12.66
C SER A 36 -11.37 8.59 13.56
N GLN A 37 -11.36 8.39 14.88
CA GLN A 37 -11.60 9.46 15.86
C GLN A 37 -10.47 10.50 15.86
N GLU A 38 -9.21 10.06 15.77
CA GLU A 38 -8.04 10.95 15.70
C GLU A 38 -8.03 11.74 14.39
N LEU A 39 -8.33 11.09 13.26
CA LEU A 39 -8.44 11.74 11.97
C LEU A 39 -9.56 12.78 11.95
N SER A 40 -10.70 12.49 12.59
CA SER A 40 -11.82 13.45 12.70
C SER A 40 -11.42 14.71 13.46
N LYS A 41 -10.55 14.60 14.47
CA LYS A 41 -10.00 15.75 15.21
C LYS A 41 -8.99 16.52 14.37
N ALA A 42 -8.20 15.83 13.56
CA ALA A 42 -7.22 16.45 12.67
C ALA A 42 -7.87 17.13 11.45
N ALA A 43 -9.01 16.61 10.97
CA ALA A 43 -9.65 17.01 9.72
C ALA A 43 -9.78 18.53 9.50
N PRO A 44 -10.18 19.35 10.49
CA PRO A 44 -10.27 20.81 10.31
C PRO A 44 -8.93 21.49 9.99
N TYR A 45 -7.81 20.91 10.41
CA TYR A 45 -6.47 21.48 10.21
C TYR A 45 -5.81 21.07 8.88
N ILE A 46 -6.26 19.96 8.30
CA ILE A 46 -5.76 19.43 7.02
C ILE A 46 -6.69 19.76 5.86
N LYS A 47 -7.96 20.06 6.13
CA LYS A 47 -8.90 20.52 5.12
C LYS A 47 -8.32 21.78 4.45
N ASP A 48 -8.29 21.78 3.12
CA ASP A 48 -7.76 22.85 2.27
C ASP A 48 -6.24 23.07 2.33
N THR A 49 -5.48 22.13 2.91
CA THR A 49 -4.01 22.13 2.79
C THR A 49 -3.55 21.53 1.47
N SER A 50 -2.38 21.96 0.99
CA SER A 50 -1.72 21.42 -0.20
C SER A 50 -0.28 21.07 0.11
N ILE A 51 0.21 19.94 -0.39
CA ILE A 51 1.62 19.56 -0.29
C ILE A 51 2.39 20.32 -1.39
N ARG A 52 3.55 20.91 -1.05
CA ARG A 52 4.46 21.55 -2.00
C ARG A 52 5.77 20.75 -2.04
N PRO A 53 5.85 19.68 -2.87
CA PRO A 53 7.05 18.87 -2.93
C PRO A 53 8.19 19.62 -3.65
N GLU A 54 9.41 19.43 -3.18
CA GLU A 54 10.64 19.97 -3.82
C GLU A 54 11.21 19.01 -4.87
N VAL A 55 10.84 17.73 -4.78
CA VAL A 55 11.37 16.64 -5.61
C VAL A 55 10.21 15.90 -6.28
N ALA A 56 10.42 15.51 -7.53
CA ALA A 56 9.53 14.64 -8.28
C ALA A 56 10.24 13.35 -8.65
N PHE A 57 9.52 12.23 -8.57
CA PHE A 57 9.95 10.92 -9.05
C PHE A 57 9.11 10.54 -10.27
N THR A 58 9.77 10.07 -11.34
CA THR A 58 9.09 9.69 -12.58
C THR A 58 9.08 8.18 -12.71
N LEU A 59 7.88 7.60 -12.71
CA LEU A 59 7.66 6.18 -13.00
C LEU A 59 7.12 6.04 -14.43
N VAL A 60 7.90 5.46 -15.33
CA VAL A 60 7.51 5.20 -16.72
C VAL A 60 7.36 3.71 -16.92
N TYR A 61 6.14 3.25 -17.26
CA TYR A 61 5.86 1.83 -17.47
C TYR A 61 6.70 1.22 -18.60
N ASP A 62 6.93 1.95 -19.70
CA ASP A 62 7.77 1.47 -20.79
C ASP A 62 9.21 1.18 -20.33
N ASN A 63 9.76 2.00 -19.43
CA ASN A 63 11.08 1.75 -18.85
C ASN A 63 11.07 0.53 -17.92
N LEU A 64 10.02 0.37 -17.10
CA LEU A 64 9.88 -0.81 -16.24
C LEU A 64 9.81 -2.08 -17.07
N TRP A 65 8.99 -2.10 -18.12
CA TRP A 65 8.84 -3.25 -19.01
C TRP A 65 10.12 -3.54 -19.79
N ALA A 66 10.84 -2.51 -20.23
CA ALA A 66 12.15 -2.69 -20.85
C ALA A 66 13.13 -3.38 -19.88
N LEU A 67 13.19 -2.93 -18.62
CA LEU A 67 14.04 -3.54 -17.59
C LEU A 67 13.58 -4.97 -17.23
N ASP A 68 12.28 -5.23 -17.21
CA ASP A 68 11.67 -6.58 -17.07
C ASP A 68 11.96 -7.49 -18.27
N LEU A 69 12.38 -6.97 -19.42
CA LEU A 69 12.78 -7.77 -20.58
C LEU A 69 14.30 -7.97 -20.63
N GLU A 70 15.06 -7.10 -19.99
CA GLU A 70 16.52 -7.20 -19.85
C GLU A 70 16.97 -8.27 -18.86
N VAL A 71 16.04 -9.05 -18.26
CA VAL A 71 16.35 -10.04 -17.21
C VAL A 71 17.47 -10.98 -17.68
N GLY A 72 18.64 -10.78 -17.07
CA GLY A 72 19.77 -11.68 -17.15
C GLY A 72 19.60 -12.82 -16.14
N TYR A 73 20.68 -13.57 -15.93
CA TYR A 73 20.71 -14.70 -15.01
C TYR A 73 20.11 -14.35 -13.63
N SER A 74 19.21 -15.19 -13.10
CA SER A 74 18.60 -15.07 -11.75
C SER A 74 17.76 -13.81 -11.48
N ASP A 75 16.79 -13.52 -12.36
CA ASP A 75 15.73 -12.50 -12.19
C ASP A 75 16.19 -11.04 -12.06
N ARG A 76 17.49 -10.77 -12.28
CA ARG A 76 18.09 -9.43 -12.18
C ARG A 76 18.50 -8.91 -13.56
N ASN A 77 18.40 -7.60 -13.74
CA ASN A 77 18.92 -6.95 -14.95
C ASN A 77 20.46 -6.85 -14.93
N TYR A 78 21.05 -6.25 -15.97
CA TYR A 78 22.50 -6.04 -16.08
C TYR A 78 23.13 -5.33 -14.87
N TYR A 79 22.37 -4.48 -14.18
CA TYR A 79 22.80 -3.74 -13.00
C TYR A 79 22.61 -4.51 -11.69
N GLY A 80 22.13 -5.74 -11.74
CA GLY A 80 21.95 -6.61 -10.58
C GLY A 80 20.74 -6.26 -9.70
N VAL A 81 19.77 -5.52 -10.25
CA VAL A 81 18.56 -5.06 -9.56
C VAL A 81 17.29 -5.58 -10.24
N ASP A 82 16.21 -5.64 -9.47
CA ASP A 82 14.87 -5.92 -10.00
C ASP A 82 14.29 -4.65 -10.64
N SER A 83 13.45 -4.79 -11.67
CA SER A 83 12.89 -3.66 -12.43
C SER A 83 12.14 -2.62 -11.57
N TRP A 84 11.48 -3.07 -10.51
CA TRP A 84 10.72 -2.23 -9.57
C TRP A 84 11.57 -1.65 -8.43
N GLU A 85 12.77 -2.17 -8.21
CA GLU A 85 13.61 -1.80 -7.07
C GLU A 85 13.93 -0.30 -7.01
N PRO A 86 14.28 0.39 -8.12
CA PRO A 86 14.52 1.83 -8.10
C PRO A 86 13.29 2.66 -7.68
N ALA A 87 12.09 2.21 -8.05
CA ALA A 87 10.86 2.89 -7.66
C ALA A 87 10.52 2.65 -6.19
N LEU A 88 10.70 1.42 -5.71
CA LEU A 88 10.44 1.06 -4.31
C LEU A 88 11.39 1.77 -3.35
N ASP A 89 12.66 1.92 -3.71
CA ASP A 89 13.65 2.58 -2.87
C ASP A 89 13.34 4.07 -2.66
N PHE A 90 12.80 4.75 -3.67
CA PHE A 90 12.31 6.13 -3.50
C PHE A 90 11.20 6.24 -2.43
N TYR A 91 10.33 5.23 -2.31
CA TYR A 91 9.28 5.20 -1.29
C TYR A 91 9.76 4.75 0.10
N ARG A 92 10.98 4.19 0.21
CA ARG A 92 11.56 3.68 1.46
C ARG A 92 12.48 4.68 2.15
N ALA A 93 13.01 5.66 1.42
CA ALA A 93 13.85 6.74 1.93
C ALA A 93 13.02 7.80 2.68
#